data_AF-A0A4V5MWR9-F1
#
_entry.id   AF-A0A4V5MWR9-F1
#
_cell.length_a   1.000
_cell.length_b   1.000
_cell.length_c   1.000
_cell.angle_alpha   90.00
_cell.angle_beta   90.00
_cell.angle_gamma   90.00
#
_symmetry.space_group_name_H-M   'P 1'
#
loop_
_entity.id
_entity.type
_entity.pdbx_description
1 polymer ?
#
loop_
_entity_poly.entity_id
_entity_poly.type
_entity_poly.pdbx_seq_one_letter_code
_entity_poly.pdbx_strand_id
1 'polypeptide(L)'
;MMNKHYISLGVIVGVACFTGNVSAATVTAITNEQCLAMKNVGVMSPSAPVSCQRLKQVTFNYRDFFGHKHSNGKIIVMDAVAPYVGKIFDELYQQGFPIHKAEPIEKYRGDDTKSMIANNTSAFNYRPVEGTSSLSLHAYGAAIDLNPVQNPFVTFPRTGQAKYSPVEGTKYANREIYRYGKPDRQGMAETVVDIFARNGFLYWGGFWNSPIDYQHFQLSKDMAIMMSKMTEQQATLFFEHYVDWYNSCSRMYPKAYSQYKFNDYTNYLKHKLGVSSLNKAYSANSAKVLAEIEKQPVRSSLCVKR
;
A
#
# COMPACT_ATOMS: atom_id res chain seq x y z
N MET A 1 13.94 -40.19 60.65
CA MET A 1 14.51 -38.87 60.34
C MET A 1 14.30 -38.63 58.85
N MET A 2 13.32 -37.82 58.44
CA MET A 2 13.10 -37.46 57.04
C MET A 2 12.89 -35.96 56.95
N ASN A 3 13.75 -35.34 56.15
CA ASN A 3 13.98 -33.91 55.97
C ASN A 3 12.80 -33.23 55.27
N LYS A 4 12.35 -32.10 55.79
CA LYS A 4 11.46 -31.16 55.09
C LYS A 4 12.31 -30.24 54.21
N HIS A 5 12.17 -30.33 52.89
CA HIS A 5 12.69 -29.32 51.97
C HIS A 5 11.58 -28.34 51.60
N TYR A 6 11.74 -27.08 52.02
CA TYR A 6 10.98 -25.94 51.54
C TYR A 6 11.57 -25.51 50.18
N ILE A 7 10.74 -25.50 49.14
CA ILE A 7 11.08 -24.91 47.84
C ILE A 7 10.43 -23.53 47.79
N SER A 8 11.27 -22.51 47.79
CA SER A 8 10.90 -21.11 47.61
C SER A 8 10.55 -20.86 46.13
N LEU A 9 9.30 -20.51 45.83
CA LEU A 9 8.92 -20.00 44.49
C LEU A 9 9.41 -18.55 44.36
N GLY A 10 10.51 -18.35 43.62
CA GLY A 10 10.91 -17.03 43.14
C GLY A 10 10.06 -16.62 41.94
N VAL A 11 9.33 -15.50 42.07
CA VAL A 11 8.60 -14.88 40.97
C VAL A 11 9.60 -14.18 40.05
N ILE A 12 9.79 -14.71 38.84
CA ILE A 12 10.51 -14.02 37.77
C ILE A 12 9.52 -13.06 37.09
N VAL A 13 9.64 -11.76 37.41
CA VAL A 13 9.00 -10.69 36.64
C VAL A 13 9.83 -10.51 35.36
N GLY A 14 9.40 -11.17 34.28
CA GLY A 14 9.97 -10.94 32.96
C GLY A 14 9.57 -9.57 32.43
N VAL A 15 10.52 -8.64 32.36
CA VAL A 15 10.35 -7.39 31.61
C VAL A 15 10.33 -7.75 30.13
N ALA A 16 9.13 -7.78 29.53
CA ALA A 16 8.98 -7.91 28.09
C ALA A 16 9.48 -6.63 27.42
N CYS A 17 10.71 -6.67 26.92
CA CYS A 17 11.26 -5.61 26.09
C CYS A 17 10.56 -5.70 24.72
N PHE A 18 9.58 -4.82 24.47
CA PHE A 18 8.97 -4.69 23.14
C PHE A 18 10.02 -4.14 22.18
N THR A 19 10.70 -5.01 21.44
CA THR A 19 11.50 -4.62 20.28
C THR A 19 10.52 -4.25 19.18
N GLY A 20 10.11 -2.98 19.12
CA GLY A 20 9.47 -2.46 17.91
C GLY A 20 10.46 -2.66 16.76
N ASN A 21 10.09 -3.45 15.76
CA ASN A 21 10.92 -3.64 14.57
C ASN A 21 11.12 -2.26 13.92
N VAL A 22 12.33 -1.71 14.07
CA VAL A 22 12.72 -0.48 13.38
C VAL A 22 12.79 -0.82 11.89
N SER A 23 12.03 -0.09 11.07
CA SER A 23 12.05 -0.20 9.62
C SER A 23 13.49 0.04 9.12
N ALA A 24 14.02 -0.90 8.32
CA ALA A 24 15.30 -0.75 7.63
C ALA A 24 15.17 0.19 6.42
N ALA A 25 13.97 0.35 5.88
CA ALA A 25 13.69 1.38 4.88
C ALA A 25 13.89 2.80 5.45
N THR A 26 14.47 3.68 4.65
CA THR A 26 14.66 5.10 4.99
C THR A 26 13.66 5.98 4.25
N VAL A 27 13.11 6.97 4.94
CA VAL A 27 12.15 7.93 4.40
C VAL A 27 12.80 9.31 4.36
N THR A 28 12.90 9.91 3.18
CA THR A 28 13.54 11.22 2.99
C THR A 28 12.60 12.19 2.28
N ALA A 29 12.70 13.47 2.61
CA ALA A 29 11.99 14.52 1.89
C ALA A 29 12.47 14.61 0.43
N ILE A 30 11.55 14.98 -0.48
CA ILE A 30 11.89 15.31 -1.86
C ILE A 30 12.61 16.66 -1.87
N THR A 31 13.83 16.71 -2.41
CA THR A 31 14.59 17.96 -2.52
C THR A 31 14.00 18.88 -3.61
N ASN A 32 14.34 20.17 -3.56
CA ASN A 32 13.92 21.11 -4.62
C ASN A 32 14.44 20.68 -6.00
N GLU A 33 15.67 20.17 -6.07
CA GLU A 33 16.27 19.65 -7.30
C GLU A 33 15.52 18.43 -7.82
N GLN A 34 15.21 17.47 -6.94
CA GLN A 34 14.42 16.29 -7.30
C GLN A 34 13.02 16.70 -7.79
N CYS A 35 12.34 17.61 -7.07
CA CYS A 35 11.04 18.13 -7.46
C CYS A 35 11.08 18.82 -8.84
N LEU A 36 12.13 19.57 -9.14
CA LEU A 36 12.32 20.20 -10.45
C LEU A 36 12.54 19.13 -11.55
N ALA A 37 13.34 18.11 -11.27
CA ALA A 37 13.55 17.00 -12.20
C ALA A 37 12.23 16.25 -12.51
N MET A 38 11.40 16.00 -11.49
CA MET A 38 10.06 15.40 -11.64
C MET A 38 9.17 16.25 -12.56
N LYS A 39 9.17 17.58 -12.39
CA LYS A 39 8.39 18.50 -13.22
C LYS A 39 8.89 18.52 -14.68
N ASN A 40 10.21 18.55 -14.87
CA ASN A 40 10.83 18.63 -16.19
C ASN A 40 10.50 17.44 -17.09
N VAL A 41 10.20 16.28 -16.48
CA VAL A 41 9.83 15.05 -17.20
C VAL A 41 8.37 14.66 -17.05
N GLY A 42 7.52 15.58 -16.55
CA GLY A 42 6.06 15.39 -16.51
C GLY A 42 5.53 14.44 -15.43
N VAL A 43 6.37 13.96 -14.53
CA VAL A 43 5.99 13.10 -13.39
C VAL A 43 5.26 13.88 -12.31
N MET A 44 5.53 15.18 -12.23
CA MET A 44 4.90 16.12 -11.30
C MET A 44 4.40 17.34 -12.08
N SER A 45 3.31 17.94 -11.60
CA SER A 45 2.75 19.18 -12.16
C SER A 45 2.36 20.11 -11.02
N PRO A 46 2.39 21.45 -11.21
CA PRO A 46 1.75 22.38 -10.29
C PRO A 46 0.25 22.08 -10.06
N SER A 47 -0.42 21.42 -11.01
CA SER A 47 -1.82 20.99 -10.88
C SER A 47 -1.99 19.64 -10.17
N ALA A 48 -0.89 19.01 -9.73
CA ALA A 48 -0.98 17.76 -8.98
C ALA A 48 -1.72 17.97 -7.66
N PRO A 49 -2.54 16.99 -7.22
CA PRO A 49 -3.31 17.12 -5.99
C PRO A 49 -2.42 17.10 -4.73
N VAL A 50 -1.17 16.68 -4.87
CA VAL A 50 -0.18 16.56 -3.79
C VAL A 50 1.09 17.27 -4.23
N SER A 51 1.58 18.21 -3.43
CA SER A 51 2.82 18.93 -3.72
C SER A 51 4.06 18.09 -3.42
N CYS A 52 5.23 18.47 -3.96
CA CYS A 52 6.49 17.79 -3.66
C CYS A 52 6.81 17.73 -2.15
N GLN A 53 6.42 18.75 -1.37
CA GLN A 53 6.63 18.77 0.08
C GLN A 53 5.82 17.71 0.81
N ARG A 54 4.65 17.34 0.26
CA ARG A 54 3.77 16.27 0.76
C ARG A 54 4.13 14.89 0.20
N LEU A 55 5.20 14.79 -0.60
CA LEU A 55 5.77 13.53 -1.07
C LEU A 55 7.07 13.21 -0.32
N LYS A 56 7.35 11.92 -0.17
CA LYS A 56 8.61 11.40 0.37
C LYS A 56 9.14 10.29 -0.52
N GLN A 57 10.46 10.17 -0.59
CA GLN A 57 11.12 9.00 -1.15
C GLN A 57 11.31 7.96 -0.06
N VAL A 58 10.89 6.73 -0.34
CA VAL A 58 11.17 5.56 0.48
C VAL A 58 12.28 4.77 -0.21
N THR A 59 13.41 4.60 0.47
CA THR A 59 14.54 3.79 -0.01
C THR A 59 14.62 2.50 0.82
N PHE A 60 14.65 1.35 0.17
CA PHE A 60 14.53 0.05 0.85
C PHE A 60 15.41 -1.03 0.21
N ASN A 61 15.63 -2.10 0.96
CA ASN A 61 16.30 -3.30 0.47
C ASN A 61 15.29 -4.22 -0.21
N TYR A 62 15.67 -4.90 -1.28
CA TYR A 62 14.87 -5.95 -1.91
C TYR A 62 15.74 -7.13 -2.35
N ARG A 63 15.10 -8.24 -2.67
CA ARG A 63 15.75 -9.39 -3.31
C ARG A 63 15.25 -9.51 -4.73
N ASP A 64 16.13 -9.77 -5.68
CA ASP A 64 15.69 -10.04 -7.05
C ASP A 64 15.21 -11.49 -7.22
N PHE A 65 14.76 -11.84 -8.43
CA PHE A 65 14.30 -13.19 -8.78
C PHE A 65 15.40 -14.27 -8.72
N PHE A 66 16.66 -13.88 -8.59
CA PHE A 66 17.79 -14.79 -8.37
C PHE A 66 18.20 -14.84 -6.88
N GLY A 67 17.49 -14.10 -6.01
CA GLY A 67 17.76 -14.01 -4.58
C GLY A 67 18.88 -13.04 -4.20
N HIS A 68 19.47 -12.31 -5.15
CA HIS A 68 20.49 -11.32 -4.84
C HIS A 68 19.89 -10.13 -4.09
N LYS A 69 20.65 -9.62 -3.12
CA LYS A 69 20.24 -8.49 -2.28
C LYS A 69 20.60 -7.18 -2.98
N HIS A 70 19.65 -6.25 -2.99
CA HIS A 70 19.81 -4.90 -3.49
C HIS A 70 19.41 -3.91 -2.41
N SER A 71 20.11 -2.78 -2.33
CA SER A 71 19.86 -1.70 -1.34
C SER A 71 19.46 -0.38 -1.99
N ASN A 72 19.09 -0.42 -3.27
CA ASN A 72 18.82 0.74 -4.11
C ASN A 72 17.35 0.85 -4.54
N GLY A 73 16.44 0.05 -3.96
CA GLY A 73 15.02 0.15 -4.23
C GLY A 73 14.50 1.51 -3.78
N LYS A 74 13.81 2.22 -4.67
CA LYS A 74 13.32 3.59 -4.42
C LYS A 74 11.93 3.77 -5.02
N ILE A 75 11.01 4.31 -4.22
CA ILE A 75 9.70 4.78 -4.69
C ILE A 75 9.32 6.09 -4.01
N ILE A 76 8.40 6.84 -4.62
CA ILE A 76 7.89 8.11 -4.10
C ILE A 76 6.41 7.95 -3.77
N VAL A 77 6.00 8.36 -2.58
CA VAL A 77 4.62 8.24 -2.07
C VAL A 77 4.25 9.46 -1.23
N MET A 78 2.96 9.60 -0.88
CA MET A 78 2.51 10.62 0.07
C MET A 78 3.17 10.43 1.44
N ASP A 79 3.51 11.53 2.10
CA ASP A 79 4.18 11.54 3.39
C ASP A 79 3.54 10.65 4.46
N ALA A 80 2.22 10.74 4.64
CA ALA A 80 1.47 9.99 5.63
C ALA A 80 1.55 8.46 5.43
N VAL A 81 1.76 7.99 4.21
CA VAL A 81 1.85 6.55 3.91
C VAL A 81 3.31 6.06 3.88
N ALA A 82 4.29 6.95 3.75
CA ALA A 82 5.70 6.59 3.55
C ALA A 82 6.28 5.64 4.60
N PRO A 83 6.02 5.79 5.91
CA PRO A 83 6.51 4.84 6.92
C PRO A 83 5.93 3.43 6.75
N TYR A 84 4.66 3.30 6.36
CA TYR A 84 3.99 2.03 6.14
C TYR A 84 4.43 1.35 4.85
N VAL A 85 4.71 2.16 3.83
CA VAL A 85 5.33 1.68 2.60
C VAL A 85 6.72 1.12 2.87
N GLY A 86 7.53 1.77 3.73
CA GLY A 86 8.79 1.20 4.21
C GLY A 86 8.62 -0.18 4.86
N LYS A 87 7.65 -0.31 5.78
CA LYS A 87 7.29 -1.59 6.42
C LYS A 87 6.89 -2.67 5.42
N ILE A 88 6.10 -2.34 4.39
CA ILE A 88 5.74 -3.29 3.31
C ILE A 88 7.01 -3.86 2.69
N PHE A 89 7.93 -3.02 2.24
CA PHE A 89 9.13 -3.52 1.56
C PHE A 89 10.10 -4.26 2.48
N ASP A 90 10.18 -3.88 3.76
CA ASP A 90 10.93 -4.66 4.75
C ASP A 90 10.33 -6.05 4.97
N GLU A 91 9.00 -6.16 5.09
CA GLU A 91 8.31 -7.46 5.19
C GLU A 91 8.53 -8.30 3.93
N LEU A 92 8.42 -7.71 2.74
CA LEU A 92 8.70 -8.39 1.46
C LEU A 92 10.15 -8.92 1.42
N TYR A 93 11.11 -8.11 1.84
CA TYR A 93 12.52 -8.51 1.89
C TYR A 93 12.77 -9.66 2.89
N GLN A 94 12.13 -9.62 4.05
CA GLN A 94 12.21 -10.65 5.09
C GLN A 94 11.58 -11.97 4.62
N GLN A 95 10.45 -11.93 3.91
CA GLN A 95 9.81 -13.11 3.34
C GLN A 95 10.52 -13.69 2.11
N GLY A 96 11.51 -12.97 1.56
CA GLY A 96 12.18 -13.39 0.34
C GLY A 96 11.32 -13.21 -0.91
N PHE A 97 10.29 -12.35 -0.87
CA PHE A 97 9.50 -12.04 -2.05
C PHE A 97 10.37 -11.31 -3.08
N PRO A 98 10.50 -11.83 -4.33
CA PRO A 98 11.37 -11.22 -5.30
C PRO A 98 10.73 -9.98 -5.94
N ILE A 99 11.51 -8.93 -6.08
CA ILE A 99 11.18 -7.70 -6.81
C ILE A 99 12.20 -7.56 -7.93
N HIS A 100 11.75 -7.36 -9.17
CA HIS A 100 12.68 -7.25 -10.30
C HIS A 100 13.56 -6.00 -10.17
N LYS A 101 12.93 -4.86 -9.89
CA LYS A 101 13.53 -3.59 -9.48
C LYS A 101 12.45 -2.63 -9.00
N ALA A 102 12.87 -1.57 -8.31
CA ALA A 102 12.00 -0.48 -7.92
C ALA A 102 12.73 0.85 -8.10
N GLU A 103 12.33 1.61 -9.11
CA GLU A 103 12.94 2.87 -9.48
C GLU A 103 11.86 3.95 -9.68
N PRO A 104 12.12 5.20 -9.25
CA PRO A 104 11.21 6.31 -9.48
C PRO A 104 10.93 6.51 -10.98
N ILE A 105 9.68 6.87 -11.33
CA ILE A 105 9.19 6.85 -12.71
C ILE A 105 9.80 7.94 -13.60
N GLU A 106 10.53 8.89 -13.02
CA GLU A 106 11.32 9.91 -13.70
C GLU A 106 12.39 9.26 -14.58
N LYS A 107 12.90 8.08 -14.21
CA LYS A 107 13.82 7.29 -15.05
C LYS A 107 13.19 6.91 -16.40
N TYR A 108 11.87 6.80 -16.43
CA TYR A 108 11.07 6.52 -17.63
C TYR A 108 10.40 7.79 -18.17
N ARG A 109 10.76 8.97 -17.66
CA ARG A 109 10.18 10.28 -18.04
C ARG A 109 8.65 10.31 -17.90
N GLY A 110 8.12 9.66 -16.86
CA GLY A 110 6.66 9.57 -16.61
C GLY A 110 5.91 8.57 -17.49
N ASP A 111 6.60 7.89 -18.41
CA ASP A 111 6.02 6.89 -19.30
C ASP A 111 5.75 5.58 -18.55
N ASP A 112 4.49 5.42 -18.17
CA ASP A 112 3.97 4.27 -17.41
C ASP A 112 4.17 2.96 -18.16
N THR A 113 3.96 2.96 -19.48
CA THR A 113 4.13 1.78 -20.33
C THR A 113 5.59 1.34 -20.37
N LYS A 114 6.54 2.27 -20.51
CA LYS A 114 7.98 1.93 -20.44
C LYS A 114 8.38 1.38 -19.07
N SER A 115 7.85 1.95 -17.99
CA SER A 115 8.06 1.46 -16.62
C SER A 115 7.57 0.01 -16.48
N MET A 116 6.34 -0.26 -16.95
CA MET A 116 5.72 -1.59 -16.92
C MET A 116 6.48 -2.64 -17.75
N ILE A 117 6.84 -2.31 -19.00
CA ILE A 117 7.65 -3.19 -19.87
C ILE A 117 8.99 -3.51 -19.22
N ALA A 118 9.58 -2.54 -18.52
CA ALA A 118 10.83 -2.74 -17.81
C ALA A 118 10.66 -3.53 -16.50
N ASN A 119 9.46 -4.01 -16.18
CA ASN A 119 9.07 -4.71 -14.95
C ASN A 119 9.44 -3.92 -13.68
N ASN A 120 9.24 -2.60 -13.71
CA ASN A 120 9.56 -1.71 -12.61
C ASN A 120 8.41 -1.65 -11.60
N THR A 121 8.72 -1.95 -10.33
CA THR A 121 7.80 -1.63 -9.22
C THR A 121 7.80 -0.12 -9.01
N SER A 122 6.62 0.51 -9.02
CA SER A 122 6.51 1.97 -9.05
C SER A 122 5.35 2.49 -8.21
N ALA A 123 5.34 3.80 -7.95
CA ALA A 123 4.32 4.47 -7.15
C ALA A 123 3.95 5.82 -7.76
N PHE A 124 4.33 6.95 -7.17
CA PHE A 124 3.90 8.28 -7.63
C PHE A 124 4.16 8.53 -9.13
N ASN A 125 3.09 8.91 -9.84
CA ASN A 125 3.11 9.42 -11.21
C ASN A 125 1.89 10.31 -11.43
N TYR A 126 2.08 11.61 -11.66
CA TYR A 126 0.97 12.53 -11.94
C TYR A 126 0.40 12.27 -13.34
N ARG A 127 -0.66 11.45 -13.41
CA ARG A 127 -1.36 11.14 -14.65
C ARG A 127 -2.84 10.84 -14.44
N PRO A 128 -3.68 11.02 -15.47
CA PRO A 128 -4.99 10.38 -15.50
C PRO A 128 -4.87 8.85 -15.50
N VAL A 129 -5.96 8.18 -15.12
CA VAL A 129 -6.18 6.77 -15.45
C VAL A 129 -6.29 6.66 -16.98
N GLU A 130 -5.64 5.66 -17.55
CA GLU A 130 -5.60 5.45 -19.00
C GLU A 130 -7.00 5.47 -19.62
N GLY A 131 -7.15 6.23 -20.70
CA GLY A 131 -8.44 6.36 -21.41
C GLY A 131 -9.50 7.21 -20.69
N THR A 132 -9.17 7.88 -19.58
CA THR A 132 -10.12 8.72 -18.83
C THR A 132 -9.55 10.11 -18.51
N SER A 133 -10.40 11.02 -18.04
CA SER A 133 -9.99 12.31 -17.45
C SER A 133 -9.82 12.26 -15.92
N SER A 134 -10.11 11.13 -15.29
CA SER A 134 -9.99 10.97 -13.84
C SER A 134 -8.54 10.71 -13.45
N LEU A 135 -8.04 11.44 -12.45
CA LEU A 135 -6.70 11.16 -11.90
C LEU A 135 -6.59 9.75 -11.33
N SER A 136 -5.46 9.11 -11.62
CA SER A 136 -5.04 7.85 -11.02
C SER A 136 -4.68 8.04 -9.55
N LEU A 137 -4.78 6.99 -8.73
CA LEU A 137 -4.32 7.03 -7.32
C LEU A 137 -2.79 7.18 -7.23
N HIS A 138 -2.05 6.84 -8.29
CA HIS A 138 -0.62 7.18 -8.43
C HIS A 138 -0.38 8.69 -8.37
N ALA A 139 -1.30 9.51 -8.88
CA ALA A 139 -1.18 10.98 -8.86
C ALA A 139 -1.29 11.57 -7.44
N TYR A 140 -1.77 10.78 -6.47
CA TYR A 140 -1.87 11.15 -5.06
C TYR A 140 -0.72 10.55 -4.23
N GLY A 141 0.18 9.76 -4.83
CA GLY A 141 1.18 9.01 -4.06
C GLY A 141 0.55 7.96 -3.14
N ALA A 142 -0.61 7.44 -3.55
CA ALA A 142 -1.49 6.57 -2.75
C ALA A 142 -1.75 5.21 -3.43
N ALA A 143 -0.88 4.83 -4.36
CA ALA A 143 -0.88 3.54 -5.05
C ALA A 143 0.53 3.04 -5.32
N ILE A 144 0.68 1.73 -5.43
CA ILE A 144 1.91 1.01 -5.75
C ILE A 144 1.57 -0.07 -6.79
N ASP A 145 2.35 -0.12 -7.87
CA ASP A 145 2.33 -1.20 -8.85
C ASP A 145 3.53 -2.12 -8.61
N LEU A 146 3.29 -3.42 -8.37
CA LEU A 146 4.30 -4.41 -7.99
C LEU A 146 4.57 -5.42 -9.09
N ASN A 147 5.83 -5.50 -9.57
CA ASN A 147 6.28 -6.44 -10.60
C ASN A 147 5.29 -6.60 -11.79
N PRO A 148 5.11 -5.57 -12.64
CA PRO A 148 4.11 -5.56 -13.72
C PRO A 148 4.10 -6.80 -14.62
N VAL A 149 5.25 -7.43 -14.88
CA VAL A 149 5.31 -8.66 -15.70
C VAL A 149 4.67 -9.85 -14.98
N GLN A 150 4.94 -10.04 -13.69
CA GLN A 150 4.30 -11.10 -12.90
C GLN A 150 2.83 -10.80 -12.63
N ASN A 151 2.48 -9.51 -12.53
CA ASN A 151 1.18 -9.02 -12.11
C ASN A 151 0.60 -8.06 -13.16
N PRO A 152 0.22 -8.56 -14.34
CA PRO A 152 -0.17 -7.69 -15.45
C PRO A 152 -1.50 -6.98 -15.22
N PHE A 153 -1.66 -5.84 -15.90
CA PHE A 153 -2.95 -5.22 -16.16
C PHE A 153 -3.66 -5.97 -17.29
N VAL A 154 -4.91 -6.37 -17.06
CA VAL A 154 -5.70 -7.20 -17.97
C VAL A 154 -6.99 -6.49 -18.36
N THR A 155 -7.18 -6.30 -19.67
CA THR A 155 -8.40 -5.74 -20.23
C THR A 155 -9.15 -6.76 -21.06
N PHE A 156 -10.47 -6.60 -21.17
CA PHE A 156 -11.35 -7.45 -21.98
C PHE A 156 -12.07 -6.60 -23.03
N PRO A 157 -11.44 -6.31 -24.18
CA PRO A 157 -12.08 -5.65 -25.31
C PRO A 157 -13.33 -6.40 -25.78
N ARG A 158 -14.22 -5.69 -26.49
CA ARG A 158 -15.46 -6.26 -27.07
C ARG A 158 -15.23 -7.44 -28.02
N THR A 159 -14.01 -7.60 -28.54
CA THR A 159 -13.61 -8.75 -29.36
C THR A 159 -13.49 -10.05 -28.56
N GLY A 160 -13.57 -10.01 -27.23
CA GLY A 160 -13.57 -11.16 -26.32
C GLY A 160 -12.18 -11.69 -25.95
N GLN A 161 -11.10 -11.20 -26.57
CA GLN A 161 -9.74 -11.63 -26.27
C GLN A 161 -9.12 -10.78 -25.17
N ALA A 162 -8.74 -11.40 -24.05
CA ALA A 162 -8.01 -10.72 -22.98
C ALA A 162 -6.68 -10.14 -23.49
N LYS A 163 -6.38 -8.88 -23.14
CA LYS A 163 -5.10 -8.23 -23.42
C LYS A 163 -4.35 -8.00 -22.11
N TYR A 164 -3.08 -8.37 -22.11
CA TYR A 164 -2.17 -8.23 -20.97
C TYR A 164 -1.17 -7.09 -21.23
N SER A 165 -1.00 -6.22 -20.25
CA SER A 165 0.03 -5.18 -20.24
C SER A 165 0.88 -5.34 -18.98
N PRO A 166 2.21 -5.49 -19.10
CA PRO A 166 2.96 -5.69 -20.35
C PRO A 166 2.62 -7.05 -21.00
N VAL A 167 2.93 -7.19 -22.30
CA VAL A 167 2.55 -8.38 -23.08
C VAL A 167 3.20 -9.66 -22.55
N GLU A 168 4.41 -9.55 -22.01
CA GLU A 168 5.15 -10.63 -21.34
C GLU A 168 4.36 -11.20 -20.15
N GLY A 169 3.49 -10.40 -19.55
CA GLY A 169 2.57 -10.80 -18.49
C GLY A 169 1.55 -11.84 -18.92
N THR A 170 1.36 -12.08 -20.22
CA THR A 170 0.53 -13.19 -20.72
C THR A 170 0.99 -14.55 -20.19
N LYS A 171 2.29 -14.74 -19.95
CA LYS A 171 2.83 -15.96 -19.29
C LYS A 171 2.26 -16.17 -17.89
N TYR A 172 1.77 -15.09 -17.28
CA TYR A 172 1.17 -15.06 -15.96
C TYR A 172 -0.36 -15.09 -15.94
N ALA A 173 -1.00 -15.38 -17.08
CA ALA A 173 -2.46 -15.50 -17.19
C ALA A 173 -3.06 -16.56 -16.24
N ASN A 174 -2.47 -17.76 -16.20
CA ASN A 174 -2.81 -18.74 -15.16
C ASN A 174 -2.22 -18.24 -13.84
N ARG A 175 -3.07 -17.90 -12.86
CA ARG A 175 -2.66 -17.33 -11.56
C ARG A 175 -2.24 -18.37 -10.50
N GLU A 176 -2.36 -19.66 -10.80
CA GLU A 176 -1.97 -20.73 -9.87
C GLU A 176 -0.47 -20.69 -9.55
N ILE A 177 -0.16 -20.64 -8.25
CA ILE A 177 1.22 -20.68 -7.74
C ILE A 177 1.76 -22.11 -7.88
N TYR A 178 1.01 -23.08 -7.36
CA TYR A 178 1.37 -24.49 -7.35
C TYR A 178 0.82 -25.18 -8.61
N ARG A 179 1.70 -25.64 -9.47
CA ARG A 179 1.31 -26.25 -10.75
C ARG A 179 2.03 -27.58 -10.93
N TYR A 180 1.27 -28.63 -11.24
CA TYR A 180 1.81 -29.98 -11.38
C TYR A 180 3.02 -30.02 -12.34
N GLY A 181 4.14 -30.57 -11.85
CA GLY A 181 5.38 -30.71 -12.62
C GLY A 181 6.08 -29.40 -12.99
N LYS A 182 5.74 -28.26 -12.35
CA LYS A 182 6.37 -26.96 -12.60
C LYS A 182 6.88 -26.35 -11.29
N PRO A 183 7.94 -25.53 -11.34
CA PRO A 183 8.34 -24.73 -10.20
C PRO A 183 7.22 -23.78 -9.76
N ASP A 184 7.17 -23.54 -8.44
CA ASP A 184 6.32 -22.53 -7.83
C ASP A 184 6.58 -21.17 -8.45
N ARG A 185 5.50 -20.44 -8.72
CA ARG A 185 5.63 -19.08 -9.23
C ARG A 185 6.00 -18.12 -8.11
N GLN A 186 6.98 -17.28 -8.39
CA GLN A 186 7.41 -16.23 -7.48
C GLN A 186 6.97 -14.86 -7.98
N GLY A 187 6.93 -13.86 -7.09
CA GLY A 187 6.61 -12.47 -7.44
C GLY A 187 5.12 -12.20 -7.70
N MET A 188 4.24 -13.15 -7.36
CA MET A 188 2.79 -13.07 -7.55
C MET A 188 2.16 -12.22 -6.45
N ALA A 189 1.41 -11.18 -6.81
CA ALA A 189 0.79 -10.23 -5.86
C ALA A 189 -0.16 -10.92 -4.86
N GLU A 190 -0.78 -12.04 -5.24
CA GLU A 190 -1.66 -12.86 -4.41
C GLU A 190 -1.01 -13.26 -3.08
N THR A 191 0.32 -13.48 -3.06
CA THR A 191 1.03 -13.94 -1.85
C THR A 191 1.33 -12.82 -0.86
N VAL A 192 1.04 -11.57 -1.20
CA VAL A 192 1.43 -10.39 -0.40
C VAL A 192 0.27 -9.43 -0.15
N VAL A 193 -0.95 -9.77 -0.58
CA VAL A 193 -2.14 -8.93 -0.39
C VAL A 193 -2.35 -8.58 1.09
N ASP A 194 -2.08 -9.52 2.01
CA ASP A 194 -2.22 -9.28 3.44
C ASP A 194 -1.16 -8.28 3.96
N ILE A 195 0.08 -8.33 3.47
CA ILE A 195 1.15 -7.38 3.83
C ILE A 195 0.74 -5.96 3.46
N PHE A 196 0.26 -5.77 2.24
CA PHE A 196 -0.22 -4.48 1.78
C PHE A 196 -1.42 -4.01 2.61
N ALA A 197 -2.40 -4.88 2.85
CA ALA A 197 -3.60 -4.52 3.59
C ALA A 197 -3.32 -4.17 5.06
N ARG A 198 -2.46 -4.92 5.75
CA ARG A 198 -2.01 -4.63 7.13
C ARG A 198 -1.24 -3.33 7.27
N ASN A 199 -0.74 -2.78 6.15
CA ASN A 199 -0.04 -1.50 6.05
C ASN A 199 -0.87 -0.42 5.33
N GLY A 200 -2.18 -0.61 5.21
CA GLY A 200 -3.13 0.43 4.79
C GLY A 200 -3.48 0.46 3.30
N PHE A 201 -2.93 -0.46 2.49
CA PHE A 201 -3.25 -0.62 1.07
C PHE A 201 -4.26 -1.76 0.88
N LEU A 202 -5.51 -1.53 1.30
CA LEU A 202 -6.55 -2.56 1.39
C LEU A 202 -7.16 -2.94 0.03
N TYR A 203 -7.06 -2.05 -0.97
CA TYR A 203 -7.71 -2.22 -2.25
C TYR A 203 -6.68 -2.73 -3.27
N TRP A 204 -6.83 -3.99 -3.67
CA TRP A 204 -6.00 -4.61 -4.68
C TRP A 204 -6.78 -4.76 -5.99
N GLY A 205 -6.16 -4.36 -7.11
CA GLY A 205 -6.76 -4.37 -8.43
C GLY A 205 -7.03 -5.77 -8.98
N GLY A 206 -6.39 -6.80 -8.42
CA GLY A 206 -6.69 -8.21 -8.72
C GLY A 206 -8.10 -8.66 -8.30
N PHE A 207 -8.80 -7.90 -7.46
CA PHE A 207 -10.20 -8.17 -7.08
C PHE A 207 -11.25 -7.51 -8.00
N TRP A 208 -10.83 -6.74 -9.00
CA TRP A 208 -11.76 -6.08 -9.91
C TRP A 208 -12.29 -7.05 -10.97
N ASN A 209 -13.47 -6.76 -11.54
CA ASN A 209 -14.03 -7.58 -12.62
C ASN A 209 -13.47 -7.19 -13.99
N SER A 210 -13.31 -5.89 -14.26
CA SER A 210 -12.73 -5.36 -15.48
C SER A 210 -12.43 -3.85 -15.33
N PRO A 211 -11.23 -3.38 -15.76
CA PRO A 211 -10.05 -4.20 -16.00
C PRO A 211 -9.61 -4.90 -14.71
N ILE A 212 -8.83 -5.98 -14.81
CA ILE A 212 -8.18 -6.61 -13.66
C ILE A 212 -6.76 -6.06 -13.59
N ASP A 213 -6.34 -5.53 -12.45
CA ASP A 213 -5.04 -4.87 -12.33
C ASP A 213 -4.19 -5.54 -11.22
N TYR A 214 -3.54 -6.66 -11.57
CA TYR A 214 -2.87 -7.50 -10.57
C TYR A 214 -1.69 -6.80 -9.88
N GLN A 215 -1.04 -5.84 -10.54
CA GLN A 215 0.08 -5.08 -9.98
C GLN A 215 -0.38 -4.09 -8.90
N HIS A 216 -1.64 -3.65 -8.97
CA HIS A 216 -2.06 -2.38 -8.38
C HIS A 216 -2.61 -2.52 -6.97
N PHE A 217 -1.95 -1.89 -6.01
CA PHE A 217 -2.40 -1.75 -4.63
C PHE A 217 -2.65 -0.27 -4.33
N GLN A 218 -3.81 0.07 -3.77
CA GLN A 218 -4.17 1.46 -3.51
C GLN A 218 -4.95 1.68 -2.21
N LEU A 219 -4.98 2.94 -1.81
CA LEU A 219 -5.96 3.49 -0.87
C LEU A 219 -7.32 3.67 -1.57
N SER A 220 -8.38 3.98 -0.81
CA SER A 220 -9.64 4.41 -1.43
C SER A 220 -9.50 5.82 -2.02
N LYS A 221 -10.20 6.09 -3.14
CA LYS A 221 -10.21 7.42 -3.78
C LYS A 221 -10.69 8.54 -2.85
N ASP A 222 -11.74 8.27 -2.07
CA ASP A 222 -12.28 9.22 -1.08
C ASP A 222 -11.22 9.60 -0.03
N MET A 223 -10.42 8.63 0.41
CA MET A 223 -9.34 8.82 1.38
C MET A 223 -8.17 9.61 0.78
N ALA A 224 -7.68 9.23 -0.39
CA ALA A 224 -6.56 9.90 -1.04
C ALA A 224 -6.87 11.39 -1.33
N ILE A 225 -8.09 11.71 -1.79
CA ILE A 225 -8.51 13.09 -2.04
C ILE A 225 -8.64 13.88 -0.73
N MET A 226 -9.13 13.25 0.35
CA MET A 226 -9.21 13.91 1.65
C MET A 226 -7.80 14.23 2.19
N MET A 227 -6.90 13.23 2.19
CA MET A 227 -5.53 13.38 2.70
C MET A 227 -4.70 14.39 1.91
N SER A 228 -4.99 14.57 0.62
CA SER A 228 -4.34 15.60 -0.21
C SER A 228 -4.71 17.03 0.20
N LYS A 229 -5.79 17.22 0.96
CA LYS A 229 -6.26 18.51 1.49
C LYS A 229 -5.87 18.75 2.96
N MET A 230 -5.34 17.74 3.62
CA MET A 230 -4.87 17.79 5.01
C MET A 230 -3.48 18.39 5.09
N THR A 231 -3.03 18.75 6.30
CA THR A 231 -1.60 18.90 6.57
C THR A 231 -0.92 17.52 6.67
N GLU A 232 0.41 17.48 6.62
CA GLU A 232 1.19 16.25 6.86
C GLU A 232 0.81 15.60 8.19
N GLN A 233 0.69 16.39 9.27
CA GLN A 233 0.35 15.90 10.61
C GLN A 233 -1.06 15.28 10.65
N GLN A 234 -2.04 15.97 10.05
CA GLN A 234 -3.44 15.49 10.02
C GLN A 234 -3.58 14.20 9.21
N ALA A 235 -2.95 14.14 8.04
CA ALA A 235 -2.96 12.95 7.19
C ALA A 235 -2.24 11.78 7.86
N THR A 236 -1.13 12.04 8.56
CA THR A 236 -0.36 11.03 9.31
C THR A 236 -1.20 10.43 10.43
N LEU A 237 -1.79 11.25 11.30
CA LEU A 237 -2.65 10.79 12.39
C LEU A 237 -3.84 9.97 11.86
N PHE A 238 -4.49 10.47 10.80
CA PHE A 238 -5.59 9.75 10.16
C PHE A 238 -5.15 8.37 9.63
N PHE A 239 -4.02 8.30 8.93
CA PHE A 239 -3.56 7.06 8.32
C PHE A 239 -3.04 6.06 9.37
N GLU A 240 -2.46 6.53 10.46
CA GLU A 240 -2.13 5.70 11.63
C GLU A 240 -3.36 5.05 12.23
N HIS A 241 -4.41 5.84 12.54
CA HIS A 241 -5.66 5.29 13.03
C HIS A 241 -6.32 4.33 12.03
N TYR A 242 -6.19 4.59 10.72
CA TYR A 242 -6.68 3.71 9.67
C TYR A 242 -6.01 2.32 9.72
N VAL A 243 -4.67 2.30 9.82
CA VAL A 243 -3.88 1.06 9.90
C VAL A 243 -4.12 0.32 11.21
N ASP A 244 -4.11 1.02 12.34
CA ASP A 244 -4.33 0.43 13.66
C ASP A 244 -5.72 -0.18 13.80
N TRP A 245 -6.74 0.51 13.30
CA TRP A 245 -8.09 0.00 13.28
C TRP A 245 -8.19 -1.27 12.42
N TYR A 246 -7.58 -1.29 11.23
CA TYR A 246 -7.54 -2.49 10.38
C TYR A 246 -6.89 -3.68 11.09
N ASN A 247 -5.71 -3.47 11.68
CA ASN A 247 -4.96 -4.52 12.38
C ASN A 247 -5.63 -4.99 13.67
N SER A 248 -6.37 -4.10 14.36
CA SER A 248 -7.20 -4.46 15.50
C SER A 248 -8.38 -5.33 15.08
N CYS A 249 -9.12 -4.91 14.05
CA CYS A 249 -10.27 -5.65 13.53
C CYS A 249 -9.87 -7.00 12.90
N SER A 250 -8.72 -7.10 12.22
CA SER A 250 -8.25 -8.34 11.59
C SER A 250 -8.01 -9.47 12.59
N ARG A 251 -7.42 -9.13 13.74
CA ARG A 251 -7.19 -10.05 14.86
C ARG A 251 -8.49 -10.50 15.52
N MET A 252 -9.51 -9.63 15.53
CA MET A 252 -10.81 -9.91 16.15
C MET A 252 -11.70 -10.79 15.28
N TYR A 253 -11.66 -10.60 13.95
CA TYR A 253 -12.53 -11.29 13.00
C TYR A 253 -11.73 -12.01 11.91
N PRO A 254 -10.86 -12.98 12.27
CA PRO A 254 -9.91 -13.60 11.34
C PRO A 254 -10.61 -14.25 10.13
N LYS A 255 -11.77 -14.89 10.35
CA LYS A 255 -12.58 -15.48 9.27
C LYS A 255 -13.07 -14.43 8.27
N ALA A 256 -13.61 -13.30 8.74
CA ALA A 256 -14.10 -12.24 7.85
C ALA A 256 -12.96 -11.64 7.03
N TYR A 257 -11.79 -11.46 7.65
CA TYR A 257 -10.60 -10.93 6.99
C TYR A 257 -10.01 -11.88 5.96
N SER A 258 -9.94 -13.19 6.26
CA SER A 258 -9.53 -14.22 5.28
C SER A 258 -10.43 -14.30 4.04
N GLN A 259 -11.63 -13.72 4.12
CA GLN A 259 -12.62 -13.69 3.05
C GLN A 259 -12.82 -12.29 2.45
N TYR A 260 -12.01 -11.30 2.85
CA TYR A 260 -12.12 -9.91 2.43
C TYR A 260 -13.50 -9.26 2.73
N LYS A 261 -14.22 -9.75 3.74
CA LYS A 261 -15.56 -9.28 4.18
C LYS A 261 -15.48 -8.28 5.33
N PHE A 262 -14.65 -7.26 5.20
CA PHE A 262 -14.48 -6.22 6.22
C PHE A 262 -14.80 -4.83 5.68
N ASN A 263 -15.22 -3.93 6.57
CA ASN A 263 -15.23 -2.50 6.30
C ASN A 263 -13.87 -1.92 6.65
N ASP A 264 -13.49 -0.80 6.05
CA ASP A 264 -12.29 -0.07 6.47
C ASP A 264 -12.63 1.06 7.48
N TYR A 265 -11.62 1.68 8.07
CA TYR A 265 -11.82 2.75 9.06
C TYR A 265 -12.57 3.97 8.49
N THR A 266 -12.53 4.19 7.17
CA THR A 266 -13.30 5.26 6.55
C THR A 266 -14.81 5.02 6.65
N ASN A 267 -15.26 3.77 6.61
CA ASN A 267 -16.66 3.41 6.80
C ASN A 267 -17.10 3.66 8.25
N TYR A 268 -16.23 3.38 9.22
CA TYR A 268 -16.48 3.72 10.63
C TYR A 268 -16.72 5.24 10.80
N LEU A 269 -15.82 6.06 10.26
CA LEU A 269 -15.94 7.52 10.34
C LEU A 269 -17.19 8.03 9.60
N LYS A 270 -17.49 7.49 8.42
CA LYS A 270 -18.71 7.82 7.66
C LYS A 270 -19.97 7.57 8.47
N HIS A 271 -20.04 6.43 9.15
CA HIS A 271 -21.16 6.08 10.01
C HIS A 271 -21.27 7.05 11.20
N LYS A 272 -20.15 7.35 11.89
CA LYS A 272 -20.13 8.28 13.03
C LYS A 272 -20.52 9.71 12.66
N LEU A 273 -20.09 10.17 11.49
CA LEU A 273 -20.35 11.52 10.99
C LEU A 273 -21.71 11.65 10.27
N GLY A 274 -22.36 10.54 9.93
CA GLY A 274 -23.60 10.53 9.15
C GLY A 274 -23.40 11.00 7.71
N VAL A 275 -22.28 10.63 7.08
CA VAL A 275 -21.89 11.10 5.73
C VAL A 275 -21.54 9.95 4.80
N SER A 276 -21.66 10.18 3.49
CA SER A 276 -21.29 9.19 2.46
C SER A 276 -19.86 9.33 1.92
N SER A 277 -19.24 10.50 2.07
CA SER A 277 -17.87 10.81 1.62
C SER A 277 -17.16 11.65 2.67
N LEU A 278 -16.01 11.16 3.14
CA LEU A 278 -15.19 11.88 4.11
C LEU A 278 -14.52 13.08 3.46
N ASN A 279 -14.11 12.98 2.19
CA ASN A 279 -13.56 14.12 1.46
C ASN A 279 -14.56 15.28 1.37
N LYS A 280 -15.83 15.00 1.02
CA LYS A 280 -16.87 16.03 0.97
C LYS A 280 -17.14 16.61 2.37
N ALA A 281 -17.22 15.76 3.39
CA ALA A 281 -17.41 16.19 4.77
C ALA A 281 -16.25 17.08 5.27
N TYR A 282 -15.01 16.70 4.99
CA TYR A 282 -13.82 17.46 5.36
C TYR A 282 -13.78 18.82 4.65
N SER A 283 -14.17 18.87 3.37
CA SER A 283 -14.25 20.13 2.62
C SER A 283 -15.34 21.07 3.16
N ALA A 284 -16.42 20.51 3.71
CA ALA A 284 -17.51 21.30 4.27
C ALA A 284 -17.23 21.77 5.70
N ASN A 285 -16.62 20.92 6.54
CA ASN A 285 -16.27 21.24 7.91
C ASN A 285 -15.11 20.33 8.38
N SER A 286 -13.88 20.76 8.12
CA SER A 286 -12.67 20.02 8.48
C SER A 286 -12.56 19.81 9.98
N ALA A 287 -12.90 20.80 10.80
CA ALA A 287 -12.84 20.73 12.26
C ALA A 287 -13.71 19.58 12.81
N LYS A 288 -14.93 19.41 12.29
CA LYS A 288 -15.81 18.30 12.69
C LYS A 288 -15.24 16.93 12.34
N VAL A 289 -14.62 16.80 11.17
CA VAL A 289 -14.01 15.53 10.73
C VAL A 289 -12.76 15.23 11.56
N LEU A 290 -11.89 16.23 11.78
CA LEU A 290 -10.68 16.09 12.57
C LEU A 290 -10.98 15.75 14.04
N ALA A 291 -11.98 16.39 14.64
CA ALA A 291 -12.42 16.08 16.00
C ALA A 291 -12.91 14.62 16.16
N GLU A 292 -13.40 13.98 15.10
CA GLU A 292 -13.74 12.55 15.13
C GLU A 292 -12.51 11.67 14.89
N ILE A 293 -11.57 12.10 14.04
CA ILE A 293 -10.29 11.39 13.80
C ILE A 293 -9.42 11.36 15.07
N GLU A 294 -9.39 12.46 15.83
CA GLU A 294 -8.61 12.59 17.07
C GLU A 294 -9.09 11.65 18.19
N LYS A 295 -10.31 11.13 18.08
CA LYS A 295 -10.82 10.13 19.02
C LYS A 295 -10.17 8.79 18.73
N GLN A 296 -9.71 8.13 19.78
CA GLN A 296 -9.23 6.76 19.68
C GLN A 296 -10.34 5.83 19.14
N PRO A 297 -10.06 5.04 18.09
CA PRO A 297 -11.08 4.15 17.53
C PRO A 297 -11.53 3.12 18.58
N VAL A 298 -12.82 3.07 18.85
CA VAL A 298 -13.39 2.09 19.80
C VAL A 298 -13.64 0.77 19.07
N ARG A 299 -13.51 -0.36 19.79
CA ARG A 299 -13.94 -1.68 19.31
C ARG A 299 -15.33 -1.59 18.71
N SER A 300 -15.49 -2.05 17.48
CA SER A 300 -16.71 -1.82 16.71
C SER A 300 -17.16 -3.07 15.97
N SER A 301 -18.45 -3.39 16.08
CA SER A 301 -19.09 -4.40 15.21
C SER A 301 -19.08 -3.98 13.74
N LEU A 302 -18.75 -2.72 13.42
CA LEU A 302 -18.58 -2.23 12.07
C LEU A 302 -17.33 -2.80 11.38
N CYS A 303 -16.44 -3.51 12.07
CA CYS A 303 -15.29 -4.18 11.44
C CYS A 303 -15.71 -5.11 10.28
N VAL A 304 -16.86 -5.79 10.40
CA VAL A 304 -17.31 -6.82 9.45
C VAL A 304 -18.40 -6.26 8.55
N LYS A 305 -18.30 -6.54 7.24
CA LYS A 305 -19.40 -6.29 6.30
C LYS A 305 -20.50 -7.30 6.59
N ARG A 306 -21.70 -6.79 6.92
CA ARG A 306 -22.91 -7.61 7.04
C ARG A 306 -23.38 -8.04 5.67
#